data_AF-A0A963RPT2-F1
#
_entry.id   AF-A0A963RPT2-F1
#
_cell.length_a   1.000
_cell.length_b   1.000
_cell.length_c   1.000
_cell.angle_alpha   90.00
_cell.angle_beta   90.00
_cell.angle_gamma   90.00
#
_symmetry.space_group_name_H-M   'P 1'
#
loop_
_entity.id
_entity.type
_entity.pdbx_description
1 polymer ?
#
loop_
_entity_poly.entity_id
_entity_poly.type
_entity_poly.pdbx_seq_one_letter_code
_entity_poly.pdbx_strand_id
1 'polypeptide(L)'
;ADLVLAAAREHRTAVAQLHPAALRRVFTVSDFADLVDGLTVVDPDADPLADVDASWVRQVAAAAARRRGSIVARQSGVDITDPIGGPPSAFGQMAQEVDAALVPIVRALRDLPGSPRSTG
;
A
#
# COMPACT_ATOMS: atom_id res chain seq x y z
N ALA A 1 -11.07 -5.15 6.81
CA ALA A 1 -9.79 -5.29 6.09
C ALA A 1 -8.75 -4.40 6.76
N ASP A 2 -7.55 -4.90 7.01
CA ASP A 2 -6.46 -4.14 7.63
C ASP A 2 -5.65 -3.31 6.64
N LEU A 3 -5.72 -3.66 5.36
CA LEU A 3 -5.18 -2.92 4.23
C LEU A 3 -6.15 -3.05 3.05
N VAL A 4 -6.32 -1.98 2.28
CA VAL A 4 -7.09 -1.95 1.04
C VAL A 4 -6.23 -1.30 -0.03
N LEU A 5 -5.97 -2.03 -1.11
CA LEU A 5 -5.23 -1.56 -2.27
C LEU A 5 -6.20 -1.39 -3.44
N ALA A 6 -6.31 -0.15 -3.90
CA ALA A 6 -7.14 0.24 -5.03
C ALA A 6 -6.30 0.27 -6.31
N ALA A 7 -6.86 -0.19 -7.42
CA ALA A 7 -6.19 -0.11 -8.72
C ALA A 7 -6.04 1.34 -9.21
N ALA A 8 -6.93 2.25 -8.81
CA ALA A 8 -6.92 3.64 -9.25
C ALA A 8 -7.35 4.62 -8.13
N ARG A 9 -7.03 5.90 -8.31
CA ARG A 9 -7.38 6.99 -7.39
C ARG A 9 -8.89 7.15 -7.19
N GLU A 10 -9.67 6.94 -8.24
CA GLU A 10 -11.13 6.99 -8.18
C GLU A 10 -11.70 5.91 -7.25
N HIS A 11 -11.20 4.68 -7.35
CA HIS A 11 -11.56 3.58 -6.45
C HIS A 11 -11.19 3.90 -4.99
N ARG A 12 -9.99 4.45 -4.76
CA ARG A 12 -9.58 4.93 -3.42
C ARG A 12 -10.54 6.00 -2.88
N THR A 13 -10.97 6.92 -3.75
CA THR A 13 -11.87 8.02 -3.39
C THR A 13 -13.28 7.51 -3.06
N ALA A 14 -13.79 6.56 -3.83
CA ALA A 14 -15.07 5.91 -3.56
C ALA A 14 -15.07 5.20 -2.20
N VAL A 15 -14.00 4.47 -1.86
CA VAL A 15 -13.86 3.83 -0.54
C VAL A 15 -13.81 4.87 0.58
N ALA A 16 -13.09 5.97 0.38
CA ALA A 16 -12.99 7.04 1.37
C ALA A 16 -14.33 7.72 1.65
N GLN A 17 -15.17 7.91 0.62
CA GLN A 17 -16.51 8.50 0.75
C GLN A 17 -17.46 7.57 1.50
N LEU A 18 -17.44 6.27 1.19
CA LEU A 18 -18.31 5.28 1.83
C LEU A 18 -17.88 4.96 3.27
N HIS A 19 -16.58 5.01 3.55
CA HIS A 19 -16.04 4.64 4.86
C HIS A 19 -14.85 5.54 5.26
N PRO A 20 -15.09 6.77 5.75
CA PRO A 20 -14.04 7.73 6.09
C PRO A 20 -12.98 7.20 7.07
N ALA A 21 -13.39 6.38 8.04
CA ALA A 21 -12.47 5.75 8.99
C ALA A 21 -11.48 4.76 8.34
N ALA A 22 -11.65 4.41 7.07
CA ALA A 22 -10.72 3.58 6.31
C ALA A 22 -9.56 4.38 5.69
N LEU A 23 -9.56 5.72 5.75
CA LEU A 23 -8.54 6.57 5.09
C LEU A 23 -7.08 6.25 5.48
N ARG A 24 -6.85 5.77 6.71
CA ARG A 24 -5.54 5.35 7.20
C ARG A 24 -5.05 4.02 6.61
N ARG A 25 -5.96 3.23 6.03
CA ARG A 25 -5.72 1.85 5.56
C ARG A 25 -6.07 1.61 4.09
N VAL A 26 -6.40 2.67 3.34
CA VAL A 26 -6.74 2.59 1.90
C VAL A 26 -5.72 3.38 1.10
N PHE A 27 -5.12 2.73 0.10
CA PHE A 27 -4.09 3.26 -0.78
C PHE A 27 -4.37 2.83 -2.22
N THR A 28 -3.76 3.49 -3.20
CA THR A 28 -3.59 2.85 -4.52
C THR A 28 -2.46 1.82 -4.43
N VAL A 29 -2.43 0.84 -5.33
CA VAL A 29 -1.35 -0.16 -5.40
C VAL A 29 0.02 0.52 -5.55
N SER A 30 0.13 1.45 -6.51
CA SER A 30 1.37 2.19 -6.79
C SER A 30 1.79 3.12 -5.65
N ASP A 31 0.86 3.88 -5.06
CA ASP A 31 1.19 4.76 -3.93
C ASP A 31 1.65 3.95 -2.71
N PHE A 32 1.02 2.80 -2.45
CA PHE A 32 1.44 1.96 -1.33
C PHE A 32 2.84 1.40 -1.55
N ALA A 33 3.14 0.93 -2.77
CA ALA A 33 4.47 0.48 -3.15
C ALA A 33 5.53 1.56 -2.91
N ASP A 34 5.27 2.80 -3.35
CA ASP A 34 6.18 3.93 -3.13
C ASP A 34 6.34 4.26 -1.63
N LEU A 35 5.26 4.17 -0.85
CA LEU A 35 5.27 4.47 0.58
C LEU A 35 5.96 3.41 1.44
N VAL A 36 5.99 2.15 1.00
CA VAL A 36 6.70 1.08 1.70
C VAL A 36 8.09 0.85 1.13
N ASP A 37 8.39 1.36 -0.07
CA ASP A 37 9.73 1.31 -0.62
C ASP A 37 10.71 2.11 0.26
N GLY A 38 11.88 1.52 0.53
CA GLY A 38 12.85 2.06 1.49
C GLY A 38 12.43 1.97 2.96
N LEU A 39 11.26 1.40 3.31
CA LEU A 39 10.96 1.06 4.70
C LEU A 39 11.93 -0.05 5.15
N THR A 40 12.58 0.15 6.30
CA THR A 40 13.58 -0.78 6.84
C THR A 40 13.14 -1.44 8.14
N VAL A 41 12.25 -0.80 8.89
CA VAL A 41 11.67 -1.30 10.14
C VAL A 41 10.27 -0.71 10.32
N VAL A 42 9.38 -1.48 10.94
CA VAL A 42 8.10 -0.98 11.44
C VAL A 42 8.22 -0.91 12.96
N ASP A 43 8.29 0.32 13.46
CA ASP A 43 8.23 0.58 14.89
C ASP A 43 6.75 0.84 15.29
N PRO A 44 6.13 -0.07 16.07
CA PRO A 44 4.78 0.13 16.58
C PRO A 44 4.72 1.25 17.62
N ASP A 45 5.79 1.49 18.39
CA ASP A 45 5.85 2.50 19.45
C ASP A 45 6.08 3.93 18.90
N ALA A 46 6.45 4.04 17.62
CA ALA A 46 6.65 5.33 16.95
C ALA A 46 5.35 6.13 16.71
N ASP A 47 4.15 5.56 16.95
CA ASP A 47 2.89 6.32 16.96
C ASP A 47 2.18 6.11 18.31
N PRO A 48 1.99 7.16 19.12
CA PRO A 48 1.25 7.08 20.38
C PRO A 48 -0.22 6.66 20.20
N LEU A 49 -0.75 6.74 18.99
CA LEU A 49 -2.08 6.28 18.60
C LEU A 49 -2.04 4.92 17.90
N ALA A 50 -0.89 4.25 17.86
CA ALA A 50 -0.78 2.90 17.34
C ALA A 50 -1.50 1.94 18.30
N ASP A 51 -2.32 1.11 17.69
CA ASP A 51 -2.86 -0.06 18.36
C ASP A 51 -1.77 -1.14 18.32
N VAL A 52 -1.10 -1.36 19.46
CA VAL A 52 0.04 -2.29 19.57
C VAL A 52 -0.39 -3.74 19.33
N ASP A 53 -1.68 -4.04 19.59
CA ASP A 53 -2.30 -5.35 19.34
C ASP A 53 -2.79 -5.49 17.89
N ALA A 54 -2.60 -4.47 17.05
CA ALA A 54 -2.97 -4.52 15.65
C ALA A 54 -2.21 -5.61 14.89
N SER A 55 -2.88 -6.18 13.89
CA SER A 55 -2.22 -7.11 12.96
C SER A 55 -1.00 -6.46 12.31
N TRP A 56 0.04 -7.26 12.04
CA TRP A 56 1.25 -6.78 11.37
C TRP A 56 0.97 -5.98 10.09
N VAL A 57 -0.01 -6.43 9.29
CA VAL A 57 -0.46 -5.72 8.07
C VAL A 57 -0.96 -4.31 8.39
N ARG A 58 -1.72 -4.16 9.47
CA ARG A 58 -2.23 -2.86 9.93
C ARG A 58 -1.09 -1.97 10.43
N GLN A 59 -0.08 -2.52 11.10
CA GLN A 59 1.11 -1.77 11.52
C GLN A 59 1.91 -1.25 10.32
N VAL A 60 2.14 -2.09 9.30
CA VAL A 60 2.79 -1.67 8.03
C VAL A 60 1.97 -0.59 7.33
N ALA A 61 0.64 -0.74 7.26
CA ALA A 61 -0.24 0.26 6.67
C ALA A 61 -0.17 1.62 7.42
N ALA A 62 -0.10 1.60 8.75
CA ALA A 62 0.07 2.80 9.56
C ALA A 62 1.44 3.45 9.30
N ALA A 63 2.52 2.67 9.24
CA ALA A 63 3.86 3.17 8.91
C ALA A 63 3.89 3.84 7.51
N ALA A 64 3.29 3.21 6.50
CA ALA A 64 3.15 3.77 5.17
C ALA A 64 2.33 5.08 5.17
N ALA A 65 1.21 5.13 5.90
CA ALA A 65 0.39 6.33 6.01
C ALA A 65 1.16 7.53 6.56
N ARG A 66 2.04 7.32 7.56
CA ARG A 66 2.89 8.38 8.14
C ARG A 66 3.88 8.97 7.13
N ARG A 67 4.35 8.18 6.16
CA ARG A 67 5.27 8.63 5.12
C ARG A 67 4.62 9.46 4.02
N ARG A 68 3.29 9.56 3.96
CA ARG A 68 2.56 10.38 2.95
C ARG A 68 2.95 11.85 2.96
N GLY A 69 3.35 12.41 4.11
CA GLY A 69 3.82 13.79 4.21
C GLY A 69 5.28 13.99 3.81
N SER A 70 6.05 12.91 3.70
CA SER A 70 7.51 12.95 3.49
C SER A 70 7.94 12.47 2.11
N ILE A 71 7.06 11.77 1.39
CA ILE A 71 7.31 11.29 0.04
C ILE A 71 6.51 12.14 -0.95
N VAL A 72 7.18 12.61 -2.00
CA VAL A 72 6.53 13.31 -3.10
C VAL A 72 5.58 12.34 -3.79
N ALA A 73 4.29 12.64 -3.77
CA ALA A 73 3.29 11.83 -4.44
C ALA A 73 3.59 11.77 -5.94
N ARG A 74 3.58 10.55 -6.48
CA ARG A 74 3.74 10.31 -7.91
C ARG A 74 2.63 11.03 -8.69
N GLN A 75 3.00 11.75 -9.75
CA GLN A 75 2.03 12.49 -10.57
C GLN A 75 1.46 11.67 -11.73
N SER A 76 2.23 10.72 -12.29
CA SER A 76 1.87 9.87 -13.43
C SER A 76 2.07 8.39 -13.11
N GLY A 77 1.31 7.46 -13.69
CA GLY A 77 1.46 6.03 -13.40
C GLY A 77 1.10 5.65 -11.96
N VAL A 78 0.13 6.35 -11.37
CA VAL A 78 -0.47 5.99 -10.07
C VAL A 78 -1.56 4.96 -10.23
N ASP A 79 -2.34 5.09 -11.30
CA ASP A 79 -3.40 4.15 -11.61
C ASP A 79 -2.83 2.98 -12.39
N ILE A 80 -3.22 1.78 -12.00
CA ILE A 80 -2.98 0.55 -12.76
C ILE A 80 -3.86 0.60 -14.00
N THR A 81 -3.28 0.27 -15.14
CA THR A 81 -3.96 0.21 -16.44
C THR A 81 -5.15 -0.74 -16.37
N ASP A 82 -6.33 -0.25 -16.73
CA ASP A 82 -7.52 -1.09 -16.88
C ASP A 82 -7.50 -1.77 -18.26
N PRO A 83 -7.39 -3.12 -18.32
CA PRO A 83 -7.33 -3.83 -19.58
C PRO A 83 -8.70 -4.08 -20.21
N ILE A 84 -9.80 -3.84 -19.49
CA ILE A 84 -11.14 -4.22 -19.94
C ILE A 84 -11.57 -3.38 -21.14
N GLY A 85 -11.97 -4.06 -22.22
CA GLY A 85 -12.34 -3.41 -23.48
C GLY A 85 -11.15 -2.86 -24.29
N GLY A 86 -9.92 -3.06 -23.80
CA GLY A 86 -8.69 -2.64 -24.47
C GLY A 86 -8.09 -3.70 -25.40
N PRO A 87 -6.95 -3.37 -26.05
CA PRO A 87 -6.19 -4.33 -26.83
C PRO A 87 -5.57 -5.42 -25.92
N PRO A 88 -5.23 -6.61 -26.46
CA PRO A 88 -4.61 -7.68 -25.66
C PRO A 88 -3.33 -7.27 -24.92
N SER A 89 -2.58 -6.29 -25.44
CA SER A 89 -1.39 -5.73 -24.80
C SER A 89 -1.67 -5.04 -23.47
N ALA A 90 -2.90 -4.55 -23.25
CA ALA A 90 -3.29 -3.86 -22.02
C ALA A 90 -3.24 -4.78 -20.79
N PHE A 91 -3.59 -6.07 -20.95
CA PHE A 91 -3.43 -7.06 -19.88
C PHE A 91 -1.95 -7.27 -19.52
N GLY A 92 -1.06 -7.28 -20.51
CA GLY A 92 0.37 -7.39 -20.29
C GLY A 92 0.93 -6.18 -19.53
N GLN A 93 0.49 -4.98 -19.91
CA GLN A 93 0.86 -3.74 -19.22
C GLN A 93 0.35 -3.73 -17.77
N MET A 94 -0.93 -4.04 -17.55
CA MET A 94 -1.51 -4.15 -16.21
C MET A 94 -0.71 -5.12 -15.33
N ALA A 95 -0.38 -6.30 -15.86
CA ALA A 95 0.38 -7.30 -15.11
C ALA A 95 1.77 -6.78 -14.72
N GLN A 96 2.49 -6.15 -15.65
CA GLN A 96 3.80 -5.55 -15.38
C GLN A 96 3.75 -4.48 -14.29
N GLU A 97 2.74 -3.62 -14.33
CA GLU A 97 2.54 -2.55 -13.33
C GLU A 97 2.26 -3.14 -11.94
N VAL A 98 1.39 -4.15 -11.86
CA VAL A 98 1.09 -4.85 -10.60
C VAL A 98 2.31 -5.58 -10.07
N ASP A 99 3.00 -6.36 -10.90
CA ASP A 99 4.17 -7.14 -10.50
C ASP A 99 5.28 -6.24 -9.95
N ALA A 100 5.56 -5.12 -10.63
CA ALA A 100 6.53 -4.14 -10.16
C ALA A 100 6.16 -3.55 -8.79
N ALA A 101 4.88 -3.22 -8.58
CA ALA A 101 4.41 -2.68 -7.31
C ALA A 101 4.39 -3.73 -6.18
N LEU A 102 4.16 -5.01 -6.50
CA LEU A 102 4.12 -6.07 -5.51
C LEU A 102 5.49 -6.36 -4.87
N VAL A 103 6.60 -6.13 -5.57
CA VAL A 103 7.95 -6.38 -5.03
C VAL A 103 8.20 -5.66 -3.68
N PRO A 104 8.11 -4.31 -3.59
CA PRO A 104 8.30 -3.62 -2.32
C PRO A 104 7.21 -3.95 -1.28
N ILE A 105 5.97 -4.22 -1.74
CA ILE A 105 4.84 -4.56 -0.86
C ILE A 105 5.07 -5.90 -0.15
N VAL A 106 5.43 -6.94 -0.89
CA VAL A 106 5.68 -8.27 -0.33
C VAL A 106 6.87 -8.22 0.62
N ARG A 107 7.96 -7.53 0.24
CA ARG A 107 9.10 -7.28 1.12
C ARG A 107 8.66 -6.61 2.43
N ALA A 108 7.86 -5.56 2.34
CA ALA A 108 7.38 -4.84 3.53
C ALA A 108 6.52 -5.70 4.45
N LEU A 109 5.62 -6.50 3.88
CA LEU A 109 4.68 -7.33 4.62
C LEU A 109 5.30 -8.62 5.16
N ARG A 110 6.42 -9.10 4.58
CA ARG A 110 7.01 -10.39 4.95
C ARG A 110 8.35 -10.27 5.64
N ASP A 111 9.21 -9.39 5.16
CA ASP A 111 10.66 -9.47 5.39
C ASP A 111 11.18 -8.35 6.31
N LEU A 112 10.35 -7.37 6.67
CA LEU A 112 10.77 -6.35 7.61
C LEU A 112 10.83 -6.89 9.05
N PRO A 113 11.79 -6.40 9.86
CA PRO A 113 11.84 -6.69 11.30
C PRO A 113 10.50 -6.34 11.96
N GLY A 114 9.99 -7.27 12.78
CA GLY A 114 8.66 -7.17 13.41
C GLY A 114 7.58 -8.00 12.70
N SER A 115 7.86 -8.50 11.49
CA SER A 115 7.00 -9.48 10.83
C SER A 115 6.92 -10.79 11.64
N PRO A 116 5.76 -11.48 11.68
CA PRO A 116 5.60 -12.73 12.42
C PRO A 116 6.54 -13.87 11.96
N ARG A 117 7.23 -13.70 10.82
CA ARG A 117 8.27 -14.62 10.33
C ARG A 117 9.70 -14.18 10.61
N SER A 118 9.95 -12.96 11.08
CA SER A 118 11.31 -12.48 11.41
C SER A 118 11.79 -12.95 12.79
N THR A 119 10.94 -13.63 13.56
CA THR A 119 11.25 -14.20 14.89
C THR A 119 11.78 -15.64 14.82
N GLY A 120 12.20 -16.10 13.63
CA GLY A 120 12.78 -17.44 13.41
C GLY A 120 14.29 -17.40 13.22
#